data_AF-A0A4R0E7V7-F1
#
_entry.id   AF-A0A4R0E7V7-F1
#
_cell.length_a   1.000
_cell.length_b   1.000
_cell.length_c   1.000
_cell.angle_alpha   90.00
_cell.angle_beta   90.00
_cell.angle_gamma   90.00
#
_symmetry.space_group_name_H-M   'P 1'
#
loop_
_entity.id
_entity.type
_entity.pdbx_description
1 polymer ?
#
loop_
_entity_poly.entity_id
_entity_poly.type
_entity_poly.pdbx_seq_one_letter_code
_entity_poly.pdbx_strand_id
1 'polypeptide(L)'
;MTIQSIALIGTGVMGMGIAQIAAQAGVEVRLFDVKAGAAEAGLAKLTTMLEKLQAKGKFTEQVLNETLARFMVLDSIEQIAGVDMVVEAIIENLEIKQSLFKQIEAIVAPTTILATNTSSLSVTAIASNLQYQGRMAGFHFFNPVPLMKIVEVIAGLATEEQVVADLLELAQRMGHFGVRTKDTPGFIVNHAGRAYGTEALKALGEGVTSISEIDRILRDGAGFRMGPLELFDLTALDVSHPVMESIFNQFYQEDRYRPHALTRQMLAGKKIGRKVGEGFYKYNDGKKTNEAPVSAVPEVTNFNAVWITADREQDASVLRDYIRMQGLVLDSAEQPAADSLIILATYGEDTTTAAIRFNVDASRAVSIDLLTDFAKHRTLMPSIVTAKNYIEQAHAIFAQDGQGVTVIAESVGFVAQRVLAMVVNLACDIAQQQIATASDIDKAVKLGLGYPHGPISWGDVLGSQRILLILERIYANTGDQRYRPSPWLKRRAQLNLSLLHSAAV
;
A
#
# COMPACT_ATOMS: atom_id res chain seq x y z
N MET A 1 2.81 -30.15 -13.32
CA MET A 1 4.13 -30.83 -13.38
C MET A 1 5.09 -30.18 -12.38
N THR A 2 6.06 -30.91 -11.84
CA THR A 2 7.05 -30.31 -10.93
C THR A 2 8.13 -29.61 -11.74
N ILE A 3 8.19 -28.28 -11.68
CA ILE A 3 9.19 -27.46 -12.38
C ILE A 3 10.58 -27.70 -11.77
N GLN A 4 11.54 -28.17 -12.58
CA GLN A 4 12.92 -28.45 -12.18
C GLN A 4 13.95 -27.55 -12.88
N SER A 5 13.60 -26.98 -14.03
CA SER A 5 14.47 -26.11 -14.82
C SER A 5 13.74 -24.85 -15.28
N ILE A 6 14.36 -23.69 -15.09
CA ILE A 6 13.86 -22.40 -15.56
C ILE A 6 14.87 -21.71 -16.47
N ALA A 7 14.39 -21.05 -17.52
CA ALA A 7 15.15 -20.00 -18.19
C ALA A 7 14.67 -18.62 -17.72
N LEU A 8 15.58 -17.79 -17.24
CA LEU A 8 15.31 -16.41 -16.87
C LEU A 8 15.82 -15.47 -17.96
N ILE A 9 14.89 -14.70 -18.54
CA ILE A 9 15.18 -13.71 -19.59
C ILE A 9 15.20 -12.31 -18.98
N GLY A 10 16.36 -11.68 -18.99
CA GLY A 10 16.62 -10.36 -18.38
C GLY A 10 17.26 -10.49 -17.00
N THR A 11 18.55 -10.16 -16.90
CA THR A 11 19.36 -10.33 -15.69
C THR A 11 19.53 -9.02 -14.91
N GLY A 12 18.47 -8.20 -14.89
CA GLY A 12 18.38 -7.00 -14.06
C GLY A 12 18.20 -7.34 -12.57
N VAL A 13 17.87 -6.33 -11.75
CA VAL A 13 17.67 -6.49 -10.30
C VAL A 13 16.57 -7.50 -9.97
N MET A 14 15.41 -7.40 -10.62
CA MET A 14 14.29 -8.31 -10.42
C MET A 14 14.64 -9.72 -10.89
N GLY A 15 15.14 -9.85 -12.12
CA GLY A 15 15.54 -11.14 -12.69
C GLY A 15 16.52 -11.88 -11.79
N MET A 16 17.64 -11.25 -11.40
CA MET A 16 18.62 -11.90 -10.54
C MET A 16 18.06 -12.28 -9.17
N GLY A 17 17.10 -11.52 -8.64
CA GLY A 17 16.39 -11.87 -7.42
C GLY A 17 15.53 -13.12 -7.57
N ILE A 18 14.82 -13.29 -8.69
CA ILE A 18 14.03 -14.48 -9.02
C ILE A 18 14.96 -15.69 -9.24
N ALA A 19 16.02 -15.51 -10.02
CA ALA A 19 17.04 -16.54 -10.25
C ALA A 19 17.64 -17.05 -8.93
N GLN A 20 17.96 -16.15 -8.00
CA GLN A 20 18.48 -16.51 -6.68
C GLN A 20 17.52 -17.47 -5.94
N ILE A 21 16.26 -17.08 -5.79
CA ILE A 21 15.29 -17.87 -5.00
C ILE A 21 14.94 -19.18 -5.69
N ALA A 22 14.96 -19.23 -7.03
CA ALA A 22 14.77 -20.45 -7.80
C ALA A 22 15.89 -21.47 -7.54
N ALA A 23 17.15 -21.03 -7.65
CA ALA A 23 18.30 -21.89 -7.39
C ALA A 23 18.33 -22.39 -5.93
N GLN A 24 18.01 -21.51 -4.97
CA GLN A 24 17.89 -21.88 -3.56
C GLN A 24 16.75 -22.89 -3.30
N ALA A 25 15.73 -22.92 -4.16
CA ALA A 25 14.64 -23.90 -4.13
C ALA A 25 14.95 -25.22 -4.87
N GLY A 26 16.19 -25.40 -5.33
CA GLY A 26 16.62 -26.63 -6.01
C GLY A 26 16.39 -26.64 -7.52
N VAL A 27 16.04 -25.51 -8.13
CA VAL A 27 15.72 -25.40 -9.57
C VAL A 27 16.98 -25.06 -10.36
N GLU A 28 17.22 -25.73 -11.49
CA GLU A 28 18.25 -25.32 -12.46
C GLU A 28 17.85 -23.98 -13.10
N VAL A 29 18.76 -23.01 -13.15
CA VAL A 29 18.47 -21.67 -13.66
C VAL A 29 19.41 -21.34 -14.80
N ARG A 30 18.83 -21.24 -16.00
CA ARG A 30 19.53 -20.74 -17.20
C ARG A 30 19.32 -19.24 -17.33
N LEU A 31 20.40 -18.48 -17.32
CA LEU A 31 20.40 -17.03 -17.35
C LEU A 31 20.69 -16.54 -18.77
N PHE A 32 19.80 -15.72 -19.32
CA PHE A 32 20.01 -15.06 -20.61
C PHE A 32 19.70 -13.57 -20.53
N ASP A 33 20.57 -12.77 -21.14
CA ASP A 33 20.36 -11.34 -21.35
C ASP A 33 20.86 -10.96 -22.76
N VAL A 34 20.13 -10.09 -23.44
CA VAL A 34 20.51 -9.61 -24.78
C VAL A 34 21.79 -8.79 -24.76
N LYS A 35 22.11 -8.18 -23.61
CA LYS A 35 23.35 -7.45 -23.41
C LYS A 35 24.47 -8.42 -23.05
N ALA A 36 25.40 -8.62 -23.99
CA ALA A 36 26.58 -9.45 -23.77
C ALA A 36 27.31 -9.09 -22.46
N GLY A 37 27.65 -10.11 -21.67
CA GLY A 37 28.31 -9.97 -20.37
C GLY A 37 27.39 -9.61 -19.20
N ALA A 38 26.11 -9.29 -19.43
CA ALA A 38 25.21 -8.86 -18.36
C ALA A 38 24.80 -10.03 -17.43
N ALA A 39 24.58 -11.22 -17.99
CA ALA A 39 24.23 -12.41 -17.22
C ALA A 39 25.39 -12.86 -16.32
N GLU A 40 26.61 -12.88 -16.85
CA GLU A 40 27.84 -13.18 -16.11
C GLU A 40 28.09 -12.16 -15.01
N ALA A 41 27.92 -10.87 -15.31
CA ALA A 41 28.07 -9.81 -14.32
C ALA A 41 26.99 -9.89 -13.22
N GLY A 42 25.76 -10.25 -13.58
CA GLY A 42 24.66 -10.50 -12.65
C GLY A 42 24.98 -11.67 -11.72
N LEU A 43 25.39 -12.81 -12.28
CA LEU A 43 25.78 -14.00 -11.53
C LEU A 43 26.97 -13.73 -10.61
N ALA A 44 28.02 -13.06 -11.09
CA ALA A 44 29.19 -12.72 -10.27
C ALA A 44 28.81 -11.86 -9.05
N LYS A 45 27.95 -10.85 -9.23
CA LYS A 45 27.44 -10.02 -8.12
C LYS A 45 26.61 -10.84 -7.14
N LEU A 46 25.76 -11.74 -7.64
CA LEU A 46 24.96 -12.63 -6.82
C LEU A 46 25.87 -13.55 -5.98
N THR A 47 26.89 -14.17 -6.60
CA THR A 47 27.88 -15.01 -5.91
C THR A 47 28.52 -14.27 -4.75
N THR A 48 29.08 -13.07 -4.98
CA THR A 48 29.68 -12.26 -3.92
C THR A 48 28.69 -11.92 -2.79
N MET A 49 27.43 -11.69 -3.13
CA MET A 49 26.39 -11.41 -2.13
C MET A 49 26.08 -12.67 -1.29
N LEU A 50 25.93 -13.83 -1.93
CA LEU A 50 25.66 -15.10 -1.25
C LEU A 50 26.83 -15.54 -0.37
N GLU A 51 28.07 -15.39 -0.82
CA GLU A 51 29.28 -15.63 -0.02
C GLU A 51 29.30 -14.77 1.25
N LYS A 52 28.92 -13.48 1.14
CA LYS A 52 28.81 -12.59 2.30
C LYS A 52 27.71 -13.02 3.27
N LEU A 53 26.59 -13.55 2.78
CA LEU A 53 25.52 -14.09 3.63
C LEU A 53 25.94 -15.39 4.30
N GLN A 54 26.66 -16.26 3.59
CA GLN A 54 27.25 -17.49 4.13
C GLN A 54 28.27 -17.17 5.23
N ALA A 55 29.16 -16.20 5.02
CA ALA A 55 30.13 -15.76 6.02
C ALA A 55 29.47 -15.16 7.28
N LYS A 56 28.22 -14.68 7.15
CA LYS A 56 27.36 -14.22 8.26
C LYS A 56 26.52 -15.35 8.88
N GLY A 57 26.77 -16.60 8.50
CA GLY A 57 26.09 -17.78 9.04
C GLY A 57 24.63 -17.93 8.61
N LYS A 58 24.20 -17.33 7.49
CA LYS A 58 22.80 -17.46 7.03
C LYS A 58 22.49 -18.83 6.43
N PHE A 59 23.49 -19.54 5.94
CA PHE A 59 23.40 -20.92 5.43
C PHE A 59 24.81 -21.54 5.39
N THR A 60 24.89 -22.86 5.16
CA THR A 60 26.16 -23.60 5.13
C THR A 60 26.92 -23.41 3.81
N GLU A 61 28.22 -23.74 3.81
CA GLU A 61 29.03 -23.75 2.60
C GLU A 61 28.51 -24.76 1.56
N GLN A 62 28.02 -25.92 2.01
CA GLN A 62 27.37 -26.91 1.15
C GLN A 62 26.17 -26.30 0.41
N VAL A 63 25.27 -25.61 1.12
CA VAL A 63 24.09 -24.95 0.52
C VAL A 63 24.51 -23.87 -0.48
N LEU A 64 25.56 -23.12 -0.20
CA LEU A 64 26.11 -22.13 -1.14
C LEU A 64 26.57 -22.82 -2.44
N ASN A 65 27.41 -23.84 -2.33
CA ASN A 65 27.96 -24.55 -3.49
C ASN A 65 26.87 -25.23 -4.33
N GLU A 66 25.90 -25.87 -3.67
CA GLU A 66 24.74 -26.47 -4.34
C GLU A 66 23.87 -25.42 -5.05
N THR A 67 23.68 -24.24 -4.45
CA THR A 67 22.93 -23.14 -5.08
C THR A 67 23.67 -22.61 -6.31
N LEU A 68 24.98 -22.36 -6.20
CA LEU A 68 25.79 -21.82 -7.29
C LEU A 68 25.90 -22.79 -8.47
N ALA A 69 25.96 -24.10 -8.20
CA ALA A 69 26.03 -25.14 -9.21
C ALA A 69 24.77 -25.25 -10.09
N ARG A 70 23.67 -24.56 -9.74
CA ARG A 70 22.42 -24.56 -10.52
C ARG A 70 22.37 -23.50 -11.59
N PHE A 71 23.31 -22.56 -11.60
CA PHE A 71 23.32 -21.51 -12.60
C PHE A 71 24.07 -21.93 -13.84
N MET A 72 23.46 -21.66 -14.99
CA MET A 72 24.09 -21.76 -16.30
C MET A 72 23.87 -20.44 -17.03
N VAL A 73 24.96 -19.79 -17.48
CA VAL A 73 24.84 -18.61 -18.35
C VAL A 73 24.74 -19.08 -19.80
N LEU A 74 23.78 -18.51 -20.53
CA LEU A 74 23.55 -18.84 -21.93
C LEU A 74 24.18 -17.79 -22.85
N ASP A 75 24.87 -18.27 -23.88
CA ASP A 75 25.45 -17.42 -24.93
C ASP A 75 24.40 -16.98 -25.95
N SER A 76 23.33 -17.76 -26.09
CA SER A 76 22.26 -17.52 -27.05
C SER A 76 20.89 -17.96 -26.52
N ILE A 77 19.84 -17.30 -26.99
CA ILE A 77 18.47 -17.57 -26.52
C ILE A 77 17.98 -18.96 -26.94
N GLU A 78 18.54 -19.56 -27.99
CA GLU A 78 18.19 -20.89 -28.47
C GLU A 78 18.50 -21.98 -27.42
N GLN A 79 19.43 -21.71 -26.50
CA GLN A 79 19.81 -22.64 -25.43
C GLN A 79 18.77 -22.75 -24.30
N ILE A 80 17.68 -21.97 -24.36
CA ILE A 80 16.52 -22.16 -23.46
C ILE A 80 15.72 -23.42 -23.81
N ALA A 81 15.98 -24.07 -24.94
CA ALA A 81 15.29 -25.29 -25.33
C ALA A 81 15.40 -26.37 -24.23
N GLY A 82 14.29 -27.06 -23.97
CA GLY A 82 14.22 -28.16 -23.01
C GLY A 82 14.03 -27.75 -21.53
N VAL A 83 13.82 -26.47 -21.23
CA VAL A 83 13.40 -26.05 -19.87
C VAL A 83 11.91 -26.29 -19.64
N ASP A 84 11.54 -26.48 -18.38
CA ASP A 84 10.16 -26.64 -17.92
C ASP A 84 9.38 -25.32 -18.01
N MET A 85 10.07 -24.20 -17.76
CA MET A 85 9.46 -22.88 -17.66
C MET A 85 10.41 -21.76 -18.09
N VAL A 86 9.86 -20.70 -18.69
CA VAL A 86 10.56 -19.44 -18.95
C VAL A 86 9.96 -18.32 -18.10
N VAL A 87 10.81 -17.54 -17.42
CA VAL A 87 10.44 -16.33 -16.67
C VAL A 87 11.03 -15.11 -17.37
N GLU A 88 10.18 -14.18 -17.75
CA GLU A 88 10.56 -12.91 -18.39
C GLU A 88 10.59 -11.77 -17.36
N ALA A 89 11.71 -11.03 -17.30
CA ALA A 89 11.92 -9.87 -16.44
C ALA A 89 12.70 -8.74 -17.16
N ILE A 90 12.29 -8.42 -18.38
CA ILE A 90 12.82 -7.35 -19.23
C ILE A 90 12.00 -6.06 -19.10
N ILE A 91 12.31 -5.08 -19.95
CA ILE A 91 11.66 -3.76 -19.98
C ILE A 91 10.14 -3.84 -20.11
N GLU A 92 9.45 -2.92 -19.42
CA GLU A 92 7.99 -2.92 -19.29
C GLU A 92 7.31 -2.29 -20.52
N ASN A 93 7.38 -2.98 -21.66
CA ASN A 93 6.73 -2.60 -22.91
C ASN A 93 6.01 -3.80 -23.56
N LEU A 94 4.76 -3.61 -23.97
CA LEU A 94 3.90 -4.68 -24.46
C LEU A 94 4.43 -5.29 -25.77
N GLU A 95 4.77 -4.46 -26.76
CA GLU A 95 5.21 -4.94 -28.08
C GLU A 95 6.50 -5.75 -27.99
N ILE A 96 7.43 -5.31 -27.15
CA ILE A 96 8.70 -5.99 -26.92
C ILE A 96 8.48 -7.34 -26.23
N LYS A 97 7.61 -7.39 -25.21
CA LYS A 97 7.27 -8.66 -24.54
C LYS A 97 6.55 -9.62 -25.48
N GLN A 98 5.57 -9.15 -26.28
CA GLN A 98 4.88 -9.98 -27.27
C GLN A 98 5.86 -10.56 -28.31
N SER A 99 6.77 -9.74 -28.83
CA SER A 99 7.80 -10.19 -29.79
C SER A 99 8.71 -11.26 -29.16
N LEU A 100 9.17 -11.02 -27.93
CA LEU A 100 10.01 -11.96 -27.19
C LEU A 100 9.29 -13.29 -26.95
N PHE A 101 8.05 -13.27 -26.45
CA PHE A 101 7.31 -14.51 -26.19
C PHE A 101 7.01 -15.30 -27.47
N LYS A 102 6.78 -14.63 -28.61
CA LYS A 102 6.66 -15.29 -29.90
C LYS A 102 7.96 -15.97 -30.34
N GLN A 103 9.11 -15.34 -30.10
CA GLN A 103 10.42 -15.95 -30.33
C GLN A 103 10.65 -17.17 -29.43
N ILE A 104 10.35 -17.03 -28.13
CA ILE A 104 10.48 -18.11 -27.14
C ILE A 104 9.59 -19.31 -27.53
N GLU A 105 8.33 -19.07 -27.92
CA GLU A 105 7.40 -20.11 -28.33
C GLU A 105 7.91 -20.97 -29.51
N ALA A 106 8.72 -20.39 -30.40
CA ALA A 106 9.33 -21.13 -31.51
C ALA A 106 10.50 -22.02 -31.08
N ILE A 107 11.07 -21.80 -29.90
CA ILE A 107 12.26 -22.50 -29.38
C ILE A 107 11.88 -23.61 -28.39
N VAL A 108 10.91 -23.35 -27.51
CA VAL A 108 10.56 -24.26 -26.41
C VAL A 108 9.45 -25.24 -26.80
N ALA A 109 9.36 -26.35 -26.05
CA ALA A 109 8.31 -27.34 -26.27
C ALA A 109 6.90 -26.72 -26.04
N PRO A 110 5.84 -27.20 -26.70
CA PRO A 110 4.46 -26.72 -26.48
C PRO A 110 3.97 -26.81 -25.03
N THR A 111 4.58 -27.68 -24.21
CA THR A 111 4.27 -27.88 -22.80
C THR A 111 5.05 -26.95 -21.85
N THR A 112 6.07 -26.24 -22.33
CA THR A 112 6.86 -25.32 -21.49
C THR A 112 5.99 -24.14 -21.04
N ILE A 113 5.96 -23.88 -19.73
CA ILE A 113 5.23 -22.74 -19.14
C ILE A 113 5.94 -21.44 -19.50
N LEU A 114 5.17 -20.42 -19.87
CA LEU A 114 5.65 -19.08 -20.16
C LEU A 114 5.14 -18.15 -19.07
N ALA A 115 6.04 -17.41 -18.41
CA ALA A 115 5.65 -16.49 -17.36
C ALA A 115 6.34 -15.14 -17.47
N THR A 116 5.61 -14.07 -17.10
CA THR A 116 6.13 -12.71 -17.06
C THR A 116 6.11 -12.16 -15.63
N ASN A 117 7.16 -11.43 -15.24
CA ASN A 117 7.23 -10.65 -14.02
C ASN A 117 6.66 -9.21 -14.20
N THR A 118 5.88 -8.95 -15.25
CA THR A 118 5.23 -7.64 -15.46
C THR A 118 4.49 -7.18 -14.20
N SER A 119 4.52 -5.89 -13.91
CA SER A 119 3.84 -5.29 -12.76
C SER A 119 2.51 -4.64 -13.11
N SER A 120 2.26 -4.38 -14.41
CA SER A 120 1.10 -3.57 -14.84
C SER A 120 0.54 -3.86 -16.24
N LEU A 121 1.19 -4.70 -17.05
CA LEU A 121 0.67 -5.09 -18.35
C LEU A 121 -0.28 -6.29 -18.21
N SER A 122 -1.30 -6.32 -19.06
CA SER A 122 -2.22 -7.46 -19.11
C SER A 122 -1.51 -8.72 -19.60
N VAL A 123 -1.60 -9.79 -18.83
CA VAL A 123 -1.09 -11.13 -19.20
C VAL A 123 -1.82 -11.64 -20.45
N THR A 124 -3.12 -11.37 -20.54
CA THR A 124 -3.95 -11.68 -21.72
C THR A 124 -3.43 -10.97 -22.96
N ALA A 125 -3.09 -9.68 -22.86
CA ALA A 125 -2.51 -8.94 -23.97
C ALA A 125 -1.13 -9.47 -24.37
N ILE A 126 -0.28 -9.85 -23.40
CA ILE A 126 1.02 -10.45 -23.70
C ILE A 126 0.85 -11.80 -24.43
N ALA A 127 -0.13 -12.61 -24.02
CA ALA A 127 -0.40 -13.93 -24.59
C ALA A 127 -1.06 -13.88 -25.99
N SER A 128 -1.63 -12.74 -26.42
CA SER A 128 -2.56 -12.67 -27.56
C SER A 128 -2.00 -13.17 -28.90
N ASN A 129 -0.68 -13.12 -29.06
CA ASN A 129 0.01 -13.48 -30.30
C ASN A 129 0.61 -14.89 -30.28
N LEU A 130 0.40 -15.65 -29.19
CA LEU A 130 0.86 -17.02 -29.03
C LEU A 130 -0.13 -18.01 -29.63
N GLN A 131 0.40 -19.12 -30.14
CA GLN A 131 -0.38 -20.28 -30.59
C GLN A 131 -0.94 -21.04 -29.38
N TYR A 132 -0.13 -21.23 -28.34
CA TYR A 132 -0.51 -21.96 -27.13
C TYR A 132 -0.66 -21.00 -25.95
N GLN A 133 -1.73 -20.20 -25.96
CA GLN A 133 -1.96 -19.15 -24.96
C GLN A 133 -2.16 -19.70 -23.54
N GLY A 134 -2.67 -20.93 -23.42
CA GLY A 134 -3.03 -21.55 -22.13
C GLY A 134 -1.86 -21.75 -21.17
N ARG A 135 -0.62 -21.83 -21.69
CA ARG A 135 0.60 -21.98 -20.88
C ARG A 135 1.23 -20.66 -20.44
N MET A 136 0.62 -19.52 -20.77
CA MET A 136 1.11 -18.19 -20.41
C MET A 136 0.44 -17.71 -19.12
N ALA A 137 1.23 -17.20 -18.18
CA ALA A 137 0.74 -16.62 -16.92
C ALA A 137 1.60 -15.44 -16.47
N GLY A 138 1.10 -14.66 -15.52
CA GLY A 138 1.96 -13.74 -14.76
C GLY A 138 2.53 -14.45 -13.53
N PHE A 139 3.78 -14.13 -13.19
CA PHE A 139 4.49 -14.64 -12.02
C PHE A 139 5.27 -13.48 -11.39
N HIS A 140 4.53 -12.58 -10.74
CA HIS A 140 4.98 -11.25 -10.35
C HIS A 140 5.53 -11.23 -8.91
N PHE A 141 6.82 -10.91 -8.82
CA PHE A 141 7.57 -10.76 -7.57
C PHE A 141 7.75 -9.28 -7.20
N PHE A 142 8.04 -9.04 -5.92
CA PHE A 142 8.19 -7.69 -5.37
C PHE A 142 9.62 -7.40 -4.95
N ASN A 143 10.11 -6.19 -5.23
CA ASN A 143 11.48 -5.80 -4.89
C ASN A 143 11.60 -5.44 -3.39
N PRO A 144 12.61 -5.94 -2.66
CA PRO A 144 13.59 -6.97 -3.04
C PRO A 144 13.05 -8.40 -2.95
N VAL A 145 13.22 -9.17 -4.03
CA VAL A 145 12.61 -10.51 -4.20
C VAL A 145 12.88 -11.45 -3.02
N PRO A 146 14.13 -11.62 -2.51
CA PRO A 146 14.36 -12.54 -1.38
C PRO A 146 13.68 -12.14 -0.07
N LEU A 147 13.32 -10.86 0.10
CA LEU A 147 12.74 -10.30 1.32
C LEU A 147 11.21 -10.23 1.26
N MET A 148 10.65 -9.90 0.09
CA MET A 148 9.21 -9.75 -0.09
C MET A 148 8.57 -11.12 -0.35
N LYS A 149 8.05 -11.77 0.70
CA LYS A 149 7.58 -13.17 0.69
C LYS A 149 6.22 -13.39 0.01
N ILE A 150 6.01 -12.78 -1.15
CA ILE A 150 4.79 -12.92 -1.95
C ILE A 150 5.13 -13.01 -3.45
N VAL A 151 4.35 -13.82 -4.16
CA VAL A 151 4.28 -13.85 -5.62
C VAL A 151 2.83 -13.82 -6.06
N GLU A 152 2.46 -12.92 -6.97
CA GLU A 152 1.16 -12.96 -7.63
C GLU A 152 1.23 -13.89 -8.85
N VAL A 153 0.39 -14.92 -8.86
CA VAL A 153 0.18 -15.82 -9.99
C VAL A 153 -1.05 -15.34 -10.75
N ILE A 154 -0.82 -14.70 -11.89
CA ILE A 154 -1.86 -13.99 -12.64
C ILE A 154 -2.37 -14.87 -13.78
N ALA A 155 -3.65 -15.24 -13.71
CA ALA A 155 -4.33 -15.97 -14.77
C ALA A 155 -4.90 -14.98 -15.80
N GLY A 156 -4.34 -15.01 -17.01
CA GLY A 156 -4.95 -14.39 -18.18
C GLY A 156 -6.19 -15.16 -18.64
N LEU A 157 -6.92 -14.63 -19.62
CA LEU A 157 -8.19 -15.24 -20.06
C LEU A 157 -8.06 -16.69 -20.54
N ALA A 158 -6.92 -17.04 -21.14
CA ALA A 158 -6.68 -18.38 -21.69
C ALA A 158 -5.91 -19.30 -20.72
N THR A 159 -5.32 -18.75 -19.64
CA THR A 159 -4.39 -19.49 -18.78
C THR A 159 -5.06 -20.73 -18.20
N GLU A 160 -4.40 -21.88 -18.37
CA GLU A 160 -4.88 -23.17 -17.87
C GLU A 160 -4.73 -23.27 -16.36
N GLU A 161 -5.70 -23.92 -15.71
CA GLU A 161 -5.70 -24.14 -14.25
C GLU A 161 -4.46 -24.89 -13.76
N GLN A 162 -3.96 -25.84 -14.56
CA GLN A 162 -2.76 -26.59 -14.21
C GLN A 162 -1.51 -25.69 -14.15
N VAL A 163 -1.42 -24.69 -15.02
CA VAL A 163 -0.30 -23.71 -15.03
C VAL A 163 -0.33 -22.89 -13.75
N VAL A 164 -1.51 -22.44 -13.33
CA VAL A 164 -1.67 -21.72 -12.05
C VAL A 164 -1.27 -22.61 -10.88
N ALA A 165 -1.71 -23.88 -10.86
CA ALA A 165 -1.36 -24.83 -9.82
C ALA A 165 0.17 -25.07 -9.73
N ASP A 166 0.83 -25.27 -10.87
CA ASP A 166 2.28 -25.49 -10.94
C ASP A 166 3.07 -24.27 -10.47
N LEU A 167 2.62 -23.05 -10.79
CA LEU A 167 3.25 -21.81 -10.34
C LEU A 167 3.04 -21.55 -8.85
N LEU A 168 1.87 -21.89 -8.29
CA LEU A 168 1.62 -21.80 -6.85
C LEU A 168 2.49 -22.78 -6.07
N GLU A 169 2.64 -24.02 -6.56
CA GLU A 169 3.58 -25.01 -5.99
C GLU A 169 5.02 -24.47 -6.01
N LEU A 170 5.45 -23.91 -7.14
CA LEU A 170 6.79 -23.34 -7.28
C LEU A 170 7.02 -22.15 -6.31
N ALA A 171 6.06 -21.23 -6.20
CA ALA A 171 6.13 -20.11 -5.26
C ALA A 171 6.29 -20.61 -3.81
N GLN A 172 5.54 -21.65 -3.43
CA GLN A 172 5.66 -22.27 -2.12
C GLN A 172 7.05 -22.90 -1.90
N ARG A 173 7.57 -23.64 -2.88
CA ARG A 173 8.93 -24.21 -2.85
C ARG A 173 10.01 -23.14 -2.73
N MET A 174 9.81 -21.97 -3.34
CA MET A 174 10.67 -20.80 -3.19
C MET A 174 10.52 -20.07 -1.84
N GLY A 175 9.65 -20.55 -0.94
CA GLY A 175 9.40 -19.94 0.36
C GLY A 175 8.59 -18.64 0.29
N HIS A 176 7.79 -18.46 -0.75
CA HIS A 176 6.91 -17.31 -0.94
C HIS A 176 5.44 -17.73 -0.82
N PHE A 177 4.60 -16.80 -0.39
CA PHE A 177 3.17 -16.96 -0.51
C PHE A 177 2.74 -16.68 -1.95
N GLY A 178 2.45 -17.74 -2.71
CA GLY A 178 1.82 -17.63 -4.02
C GLY A 178 0.34 -17.28 -3.85
N VAL A 179 -0.12 -16.24 -4.53
CA VAL A 179 -1.53 -15.84 -4.55
C VAL A 179 -2.07 -15.84 -5.97
N ARG A 180 -3.17 -16.57 -6.19
CA ARG A 180 -3.89 -16.52 -7.47
C ARG A 180 -4.62 -15.19 -7.60
N THR A 181 -4.49 -14.55 -8.76
CA THR A 181 -5.24 -13.34 -9.11
C THR A 181 -5.71 -13.36 -10.56
N LYS A 182 -6.83 -12.69 -10.83
CA LYS A 182 -7.26 -12.38 -12.20
C LYS A 182 -6.29 -11.37 -12.85
N ASP A 183 -6.23 -11.41 -14.17
CA ASP A 183 -5.57 -10.40 -15.01
C ASP A 183 -6.38 -9.09 -15.04
N THR A 184 -6.25 -8.31 -13.96
CA THR A 184 -6.81 -6.96 -13.82
C THR A 184 -5.71 -5.93 -13.62
N PRO A 185 -5.91 -4.66 -14.01
CA PRO A 185 -4.87 -3.64 -13.90
C PRO A 185 -4.33 -3.49 -12.48
N GLY A 186 -3.01 -3.73 -12.30
CA GLY A 186 -2.36 -3.66 -10.99
C GLY A 186 -2.60 -4.88 -10.07
N PHE A 187 -3.23 -5.94 -10.57
CA PHE A 187 -3.41 -7.22 -9.87
C PHE A 187 -4.04 -7.06 -8.49
N ILE A 188 -3.37 -7.47 -7.40
CA ILE A 188 -3.84 -7.25 -6.02
C ILE A 188 -3.05 -6.11 -5.38
N VAL A 189 -1.73 -6.25 -5.29
CA VAL A 189 -0.89 -5.40 -4.43
C VAL A 189 -0.77 -3.99 -4.98
N ASN A 190 -0.50 -3.84 -6.28
CA ASN A 190 -0.39 -2.51 -6.91
C ASN A 190 -1.75 -1.79 -6.96
N HIS A 191 -2.82 -2.56 -7.16
CA HIS A 191 -4.20 -2.08 -7.13
C HIS A 191 -4.59 -1.59 -5.74
N ALA A 192 -4.50 -2.44 -4.72
CA ALA A 192 -4.82 -2.09 -3.33
C ALA A 192 -3.96 -0.92 -2.80
N GLY A 193 -2.68 -0.88 -3.19
CA GLY A 193 -1.76 0.18 -2.79
C GLY A 193 -2.10 1.57 -3.32
N ARG A 194 -3.05 1.69 -4.27
CA ARG A 194 -3.46 3.01 -4.79
C ARG A 194 -4.11 3.88 -3.73
N ALA A 195 -4.83 3.31 -2.77
CA ALA A 195 -5.52 4.09 -1.75
C ALA A 195 -4.55 4.90 -0.87
N TYR A 196 -3.46 4.28 -0.40
CA TYR A 196 -2.56 4.88 0.59
C TYR A 196 -1.89 6.17 0.08
N GLY A 197 -1.17 6.07 -1.04
CA GLY A 197 -0.43 7.20 -1.58
C GLY A 197 -1.35 8.29 -2.14
N THR A 198 -2.41 7.92 -2.85
CA THR A 198 -3.25 8.92 -3.53
C THR A 198 -4.14 9.70 -2.58
N GLU A 199 -4.63 9.11 -1.47
CA GLU A 199 -5.34 9.86 -0.43
C GLU A 199 -4.41 10.86 0.28
N ALA A 200 -3.19 10.45 0.60
CA ALA A 200 -2.21 11.35 1.21
C ALA A 200 -1.89 12.54 0.32
N LEU A 201 -1.76 12.32 -0.99
CA LEU A 201 -1.57 13.40 -1.96
C LEU A 201 -2.79 14.32 -2.06
N LYS A 202 -4.01 13.77 -1.95
CA LYS A 202 -5.25 14.56 -1.96
C LYS A 202 -5.33 15.43 -0.70
N ALA A 203 -5.06 14.88 0.48
CA ALA A 203 -4.99 15.65 1.73
C ALA A 203 -3.91 16.75 1.67
N LEU A 204 -2.75 16.44 1.10
CA LEU A 204 -1.69 17.44 0.89
C LEU A 204 -2.12 18.54 -0.09
N GLY A 205 -2.76 18.18 -1.20
CA GLY A 205 -3.23 19.12 -2.23
C GLY A 205 -4.36 20.03 -1.75
N GLU A 206 -5.18 19.56 -0.81
CA GLU A 206 -6.21 20.34 -0.12
C GLU A 206 -5.65 21.23 1.01
N GLY A 207 -4.34 21.15 1.29
CA GLY A 207 -3.69 21.98 2.31
C GLY A 207 -3.98 21.55 3.74
N VAL A 208 -4.37 20.29 3.96
CA VAL A 208 -4.77 19.78 5.29
C VAL A 208 -3.64 19.89 6.31
N THR A 209 -2.43 19.49 5.95
CA THR A 209 -1.23 19.67 6.79
C THR A 209 0.05 19.47 5.97
N SER A 210 1.21 19.63 6.61
CA SER A 210 2.51 19.49 5.98
C SER A 210 2.87 18.05 5.62
N ILE A 211 3.87 17.89 4.74
CA ILE A 211 4.42 16.58 4.33
C ILE A 211 4.81 15.73 5.55
N SER A 212 5.54 16.32 6.50
CA SER A 212 6.03 15.61 7.68
C SER A 212 4.91 15.20 8.63
N GLU A 213 3.87 16.01 8.75
CA GLU A 213 2.72 15.71 9.61
C GLU A 213 1.83 14.61 9.00
N ILE A 214 1.59 14.60 7.68
CA ILE A 214 0.89 13.48 7.01
C ILE A 214 1.63 12.16 7.27
N ASP A 215 2.96 12.15 7.08
CA ASP A 215 3.77 10.96 7.31
C ASP A 215 3.74 10.52 8.78
N ARG A 216 3.77 11.44 9.75
CA ARG A 216 3.63 11.12 11.20
C ARG A 216 2.28 10.54 11.54
N ILE A 217 1.19 11.19 11.13
CA ILE A 217 -0.17 10.73 11.45
C ILE A 217 -0.35 9.28 10.99
N LEU A 218 0.14 8.95 9.80
CA LEU A 218 -0.02 7.61 9.23
C LEU A 218 0.99 6.60 9.78
N ARG A 219 2.23 7.00 10.04
CA ARG A 219 3.25 6.10 10.60
C ARG A 219 3.03 5.85 12.10
N ASP A 220 2.94 6.93 12.87
CA ASP A 220 2.96 6.91 14.33
C ASP A 220 1.55 6.69 14.91
N GLY A 221 0.51 7.19 14.23
CA GLY A 221 -0.90 6.97 14.58
C GLY A 221 -1.49 5.70 13.97
N ALA A 222 -1.54 5.62 12.64
CA ALA A 222 -2.15 4.47 11.96
C ALA A 222 -1.24 3.21 11.92
N GLY A 223 0.04 3.32 12.29
CA GLY A 223 0.94 2.17 12.43
C GLY A 223 1.52 1.66 11.11
N PHE A 224 1.48 2.44 10.04
CA PHE A 224 2.23 2.12 8.82
C PHE A 224 3.74 2.17 9.12
N ARG A 225 4.54 1.30 8.48
CA ARG A 225 5.99 1.30 8.68
C ARG A 225 6.67 2.60 8.22
N MET A 226 6.11 3.24 7.19
CA MET A 226 6.65 4.43 6.56
C MET A 226 5.49 5.30 6.07
N GLY A 227 5.61 6.61 6.23
CA GLY A 227 4.63 7.56 5.70
C GLY A 227 4.58 7.52 4.17
N PRO A 228 3.43 7.84 3.55
CA PRO A 228 3.23 7.68 2.12
C PRO A 228 4.14 8.59 1.27
N LEU A 229 4.49 9.78 1.76
CA LEU A 229 5.30 10.74 1.01
C LEU A 229 6.78 10.34 1.05
N GLU A 230 7.26 9.88 2.21
CA GLU A 230 8.56 9.21 2.31
C GLU A 230 8.63 7.94 1.44
N LEU A 231 7.55 7.16 1.37
CA LEU A 231 7.49 5.97 0.54
C LEU A 231 7.61 6.31 -0.95
N PHE A 232 6.95 7.36 -1.42
CA PHE A 232 7.13 7.84 -2.80
C PHE A 232 8.58 8.21 -3.11
N ASP A 233 9.29 8.81 -2.16
CA ASP A 233 10.69 9.17 -2.34
C ASP A 233 11.62 7.94 -2.34
N LEU A 234 11.27 6.89 -1.59
CA LEU A 234 12.01 5.63 -1.57
C LEU A 234 11.81 4.85 -2.87
N THR A 235 10.56 4.69 -3.32
CA THR A 235 10.22 3.98 -4.57
C THR A 235 10.59 4.77 -5.82
N ALA A 236 10.63 6.10 -5.68
CA ALA A 236 10.79 7.11 -6.72
C ALA A 236 9.55 7.35 -7.60
N LEU A 237 9.33 8.63 -7.95
CA LEU A 237 8.16 9.06 -8.71
C LEU A 237 8.21 8.70 -10.19
N ASP A 238 9.38 8.50 -10.77
CA ASP A 238 9.52 8.03 -12.15
C ASP A 238 9.10 6.56 -12.33
N VAL A 239 8.96 5.82 -11.24
CA VAL A 239 8.31 4.51 -11.21
C VAL A 239 6.85 4.65 -10.77
N SER A 240 6.62 5.35 -9.64
CA SER A 240 5.31 5.36 -8.99
C SER A 240 4.24 6.13 -9.78
N HIS A 241 4.60 7.26 -10.40
CA HIS A 241 3.63 8.09 -11.11
C HIS A 241 3.12 7.46 -12.42
N PRO A 242 3.99 6.93 -13.32
CA PRO A 242 3.51 6.21 -14.50
C PRO A 242 2.60 5.02 -14.15
N VAL A 243 2.88 4.28 -13.07
CA VAL A 243 2.02 3.18 -12.60
C VAL A 243 0.65 3.70 -12.16
N MET A 244 0.59 4.85 -11.47
CA MET A 244 -0.68 5.48 -11.09
C MET A 244 -1.52 5.85 -12.32
N GLU A 245 -0.90 6.52 -13.31
CA GLU A 245 -1.60 6.88 -14.56
C GLU A 245 -2.04 5.65 -15.35
N SER A 246 -1.19 4.62 -15.41
CA SER A 246 -1.48 3.36 -16.09
C SER A 246 -2.71 2.67 -15.50
N ILE A 247 -2.75 2.45 -14.18
CA ILE A 247 -3.90 1.82 -13.51
C ILE A 247 -5.16 2.67 -13.70
N PHE A 248 -5.08 3.98 -13.50
CA PHE A 248 -6.22 4.88 -13.69
C PHE A 248 -6.79 4.80 -15.11
N ASN A 249 -5.93 4.81 -16.13
CA ASN A 249 -6.37 4.74 -17.51
C ASN A 249 -6.92 3.36 -17.91
N GLN A 250 -6.31 2.28 -17.40
CA GLN A 250 -6.78 0.92 -17.67
C GLN A 250 -8.13 0.60 -17.02
N PHE A 251 -8.51 1.32 -15.95
CA PHE A 251 -9.84 1.28 -15.36
C PHE A 251 -10.77 2.37 -15.90
N TYR A 252 -10.51 2.90 -17.11
CA TYR A 252 -11.35 3.92 -17.76
C TYR A 252 -11.60 5.15 -16.89
N GLN A 253 -10.53 5.65 -16.27
CA GLN A 253 -10.55 6.87 -15.45
C GLN A 253 -11.48 6.78 -14.23
N GLU A 254 -11.60 5.59 -13.65
CA GLU A 254 -12.30 5.35 -12.39
C GLU A 254 -11.78 6.29 -11.27
N ASP A 255 -12.70 7.06 -10.68
CA ASP A 255 -12.44 8.12 -9.71
C ASP A 255 -11.68 7.65 -8.47
N ARG A 256 -11.86 6.39 -8.05
CA ARG A 256 -11.11 5.79 -6.93
C ARG A 256 -9.60 5.73 -7.17
N TYR A 257 -9.16 5.69 -8.42
CA TYR A 257 -7.75 5.56 -8.79
C TYR A 257 -7.12 6.87 -9.25
N ARG A 258 -7.89 7.98 -9.20
CA ARG A 258 -7.47 9.27 -9.71
C ARG A 258 -6.12 9.70 -9.12
N PRO A 259 -5.07 9.93 -9.95
CA PRO A 259 -3.78 10.44 -9.48
C PRO A 259 -3.87 11.93 -9.10
N HIS A 260 -2.83 12.44 -8.45
CA HIS A 260 -2.74 13.86 -8.08
C HIS A 260 -1.74 14.63 -8.97
N ALA A 261 -2.14 15.82 -9.44
CA ALA A 261 -1.37 16.66 -10.36
C ALA A 261 0.03 17.03 -9.83
N LEU A 262 0.18 17.17 -8.51
CA LEU A 262 1.47 17.45 -7.85
C LEU A 262 2.56 16.47 -8.28
N THR A 263 2.26 15.17 -8.32
CA THR A 263 3.27 14.16 -8.66
C THR A 263 3.71 14.24 -10.13
N ARG A 264 2.82 14.67 -11.03
CA ARG A 264 3.15 14.96 -12.44
C ARG A 264 4.12 16.14 -12.53
N GLN A 265 3.85 17.20 -11.78
CA GLN A 265 4.71 18.40 -11.73
C GLN A 265 6.09 18.07 -11.13
N MET A 266 6.13 17.29 -10.05
CA MET A 266 7.38 16.85 -9.43
C MET A 266 8.22 15.98 -10.38
N LEU A 267 7.58 15.06 -11.11
CA LEU A 267 8.23 14.24 -12.13
C LEU A 267 8.84 15.11 -13.24
N ALA A 268 8.08 16.06 -13.79
CA ALA A 268 8.57 17.01 -14.79
C ALA A 268 9.74 17.87 -14.24
N GLY A 269 9.66 18.25 -12.97
CA GLY A 269 10.71 18.97 -12.25
C GLY A 269 11.89 18.11 -11.78
N LYS A 270 11.94 16.82 -12.13
CA LYS A 270 12.98 15.86 -11.71
C LYS A 270 13.13 15.70 -10.19
N LYS A 271 12.09 16.05 -9.42
CA LYS A 271 12.00 15.82 -7.97
C LYS A 271 11.43 14.44 -7.71
N ILE A 272 12.22 13.42 -8.04
CA ILE A 272 11.74 12.04 -8.10
C ILE A 272 12.07 11.20 -6.87
N GLY A 273 12.69 11.77 -5.83
CA GLY A 273 12.92 11.12 -4.55
C GLY A 273 14.38 10.90 -4.19
N ARG A 274 14.61 9.97 -3.27
CA ARG A 274 15.90 9.72 -2.61
C ARG A 274 17.05 9.47 -3.58
N LYS A 275 16.79 8.77 -4.69
CA LYS A 275 17.82 8.39 -5.67
C LYS A 275 18.46 9.57 -6.43
N VAL A 276 17.78 10.73 -6.46
CA VAL A 276 18.31 11.97 -7.05
C VAL A 276 18.56 13.07 -6.00
N GLY A 277 18.43 12.74 -4.72
CA GLY A 277 18.63 13.68 -3.62
C GLY A 277 17.42 14.55 -3.26
N GLU A 278 16.33 14.55 -4.04
CA GLU A 278 15.15 15.38 -3.76
C GLU A 278 13.86 14.80 -4.34
N GLY A 279 12.80 14.80 -3.51
CA GLY A 279 11.41 14.53 -3.87
C GLY A 279 10.47 15.33 -2.96
N PHE A 280 9.67 14.65 -2.13
CA PHE A 280 8.94 15.29 -1.03
C PHE A 280 9.88 15.78 0.07
N TYR A 281 10.97 15.07 0.29
CA TYR A 281 12.08 15.45 1.17
C TYR A 281 13.36 15.73 0.37
N LYS A 282 14.28 16.44 1.01
CA LYS A 282 15.67 16.59 0.57
C LYS A 282 16.52 15.55 1.27
N TYR A 283 17.45 14.96 0.53
CA TYR A 283 18.32 13.89 0.99
C TYR A 283 19.78 14.25 0.81
N ASN A 284 20.56 14.04 1.87
CA ASN A 284 22.02 14.05 1.83
C ASN A 284 22.53 12.71 2.37
N ASP A 285 23.39 12.02 1.61
CA ASP A 285 23.84 10.63 1.90
C ASP A 285 22.69 9.66 2.22
N GLY A 286 21.56 9.87 1.54
CA GLY A 286 20.35 9.06 1.72
C GLY A 286 19.60 9.29 3.04
N LYS A 287 19.95 10.32 3.83
CA LYS A 287 19.21 10.76 5.03
C LYS A 287 18.40 12.01 4.72
N LYS A 288 17.18 12.09 5.25
CA LYS A 288 16.35 13.30 5.15
C LYS A 288 17.01 14.47 5.87
N THR A 289 16.92 15.68 5.30
CA THR A 289 17.52 16.89 5.89
C THR A 289 16.51 18.00 6.20
N ASN A 290 15.27 17.86 5.75
CA ASN A 290 14.22 18.90 5.89
C ASN A 290 12.89 18.33 6.41
N GLU A 291 12.90 17.19 7.09
CA GLU A 291 11.72 16.76 7.85
C GLU A 291 11.47 17.82 8.94
N ALA A 292 10.27 18.41 8.96
CA ALA A 292 9.92 19.41 9.95
C ALA A 292 10.05 18.79 11.36
N PRO A 293 10.27 19.55 12.45
CA PRO A 293 10.12 18.98 13.80
C PRO A 293 8.64 18.69 14.12
N VAL A 294 8.39 17.99 15.22
CA VAL A 294 7.04 17.90 15.81
C VAL A 294 6.62 19.29 16.28
N SER A 295 5.34 19.61 16.13
CA SER A 295 4.79 20.88 16.58
C SER A 295 5.00 21.06 18.10
N ALA A 296 5.46 22.24 18.50
CA ALA A 296 5.66 22.55 19.91
C ALA A 296 4.31 22.56 20.65
N VAL A 297 4.27 21.93 21.82
CA VAL A 297 3.10 21.95 22.70
C VAL A 297 2.97 23.35 23.31
N PRO A 298 1.80 24.01 23.20
CA PRO A 298 1.58 25.33 23.79
C PRO A 298 1.66 25.30 25.31
N GLU A 299 2.28 26.32 25.91
CA GLU A 299 2.26 26.51 27.35
C GLU A 299 0.92 27.10 27.78
N VAL A 300 0.11 26.30 28.48
CA VAL A 300 -1.22 26.68 28.97
C VAL A 300 -1.27 26.45 30.48
N THR A 301 -1.57 27.50 31.24
CA THR A 301 -1.63 27.47 32.71
C THR A 301 -3.03 27.33 33.27
N ASN A 302 -4.04 27.81 32.53
CA ASN A 302 -5.45 27.76 32.91
C ASN A 302 -6.25 27.07 31.81
N PHE A 303 -6.95 26.00 32.17
CA PHE A 303 -7.82 25.26 31.26
C PHE A 303 -9.29 25.56 31.56
N ASN A 304 -10.05 25.89 30.52
CA ASN A 304 -11.51 25.92 30.57
C ASN A 304 -12.06 24.49 30.82
N ALA A 305 -13.30 24.40 31.31
CA ALA A 305 -13.99 23.13 31.40
C ALA A 305 -14.17 22.52 30.00
N VAL A 306 -14.04 21.20 29.89
CA VAL A 306 -14.11 20.48 28.62
C VAL A 306 -15.48 19.85 28.46
N TRP A 307 -16.21 20.28 27.43
CA TRP A 307 -17.47 19.65 27.02
C TRP A 307 -17.20 18.70 25.85
N ILE A 308 -17.76 17.48 25.91
CA ILE A 308 -17.47 16.41 24.94
C ILE A 308 -18.77 15.86 24.36
N THR A 309 -18.80 15.73 23.03
CA THR A 309 -19.78 14.90 22.32
C THR A 309 -19.11 14.08 21.22
N ALA A 310 -19.76 13.00 20.80
CA ALA A 310 -19.23 12.07 19.82
C ALA A 310 -20.33 11.41 19.00
N ASP A 311 -19.99 10.87 17.83
CA ASP A 311 -20.90 10.00 17.08
C ASP A 311 -21.20 8.68 17.81
N ARG A 312 -20.32 8.26 18.72
CA ARG A 312 -20.46 7.01 19.48
C ARG A 312 -20.12 7.26 20.94
N GLU A 313 -20.97 6.73 21.82
CA GLU A 313 -20.80 6.89 23.26
C GLU A 313 -19.50 6.28 23.78
N GLN A 314 -19.00 5.20 23.16
CA GLN A 314 -17.70 4.62 23.55
C GLN A 314 -16.55 5.62 23.36
N ASP A 315 -16.58 6.42 22.28
CA ASP A 315 -15.53 7.39 21.97
C ASP A 315 -15.61 8.60 22.91
N ALA A 316 -16.84 9.05 23.25
CA ALA A 316 -17.04 10.05 24.30
C ALA A 316 -16.55 9.58 25.67
N SER A 317 -16.77 8.30 26.03
CA SER A 317 -16.28 7.73 27.29
C SER A 317 -14.75 7.76 27.37
N VAL A 318 -14.05 7.33 26.31
CA VAL A 318 -12.58 7.37 26.24
C VAL A 318 -12.06 8.79 26.49
N LEU A 319 -12.67 9.79 25.88
CA LEU A 319 -12.29 11.18 26.06
C LEU A 319 -12.58 11.68 27.49
N ARG A 320 -13.77 11.41 28.04
CA ARG A 320 -14.10 11.81 29.41
C ARG A 320 -13.16 11.20 30.43
N ASP A 321 -12.81 9.93 30.26
CA ASP A 321 -11.87 9.24 31.15
C ASP A 321 -10.46 9.82 31.03
N TYR A 322 -10.02 10.16 29.80
CA TYR A 322 -8.77 10.87 29.60
C TYR A 322 -8.74 12.24 30.29
N ILE A 323 -9.77 13.08 30.12
CA ILE A 323 -9.86 14.40 30.75
C ILE A 323 -9.79 14.27 32.29
N ARG A 324 -10.51 13.30 32.88
CA ARG A 324 -10.46 13.03 34.33
C ARG A 324 -9.08 12.58 34.78
N MET A 325 -8.42 11.71 34.02
CA MET A 325 -7.07 11.22 34.32
C MET A 325 -6.04 12.35 34.31
N GLN A 326 -6.20 13.34 33.44
CA GLN A 326 -5.38 14.56 33.40
C GLN A 326 -5.73 15.57 34.52
N GLY A 327 -6.70 15.28 35.39
CA GLY A 327 -7.13 16.17 36.47
C GLY A 327 -7.87 17.42 36.00
N LEU A 328 -8.41 17.38 34.77
CA LEU A 328 -9.12 18.51 34.16
C LEU A 328 -10.62 18.45 34.45
N VAL A 329 -11.27 19.60 34.40
CA VAL A 329 -12.71 19.73 34.70
C VAL A 329 -13.54 19.37 33.47
N LEU A 330 -14.47 18.43 33.64
CA LEU A 330 -15.50 18.13 32.63
C LEU A 330 -16.71 19.05 32.81
N ASP A 331 -17.14 19.68 31.72
CA ASP A 331 -18.45 20.28 31.62
C ASP A 331 -19.49 19.17 31.36
N SER A 332 -20.31 18.88 32.37
CA SER A 332 -21.33 17.82 32.32
C SER A 332 -22.73 18.36 32.01
N ALA A 333 -22.85 19.64 31.62
CA ALA A 333 -24.12 20.22 31.22
C ALA A 333 -24.60 19.65 29.88
N GLU A 334 -25.92 19.71 29.64
CA GLU A 334 -26.53 19.26 28.38
C GLU A 334 -26.03 20.06 27.17
N GLN A 335 -25.71 21.35 27.39
CA GLN A 335 -25.11 22.25 26.42
C GLN A 335 -23.84 22.85 27.02
N PRO A 336 -22.80 23.13 26.20
CA PRO A 336 -21.55 23.67 26.69
C PRO A 336 -21.77 25.05 27.32
N ALA A 337 -21.19 25.30 28.50
CA ALA A 337 -21.12 26.62 29.10
C ALA A 337 -20.43 27.63 28.16
N ALA A 338 -20.59 28.93 28.42
CA ALA A 338 -20.18 30.01 27.51
C ALA A 338 -18.67 30.01 27.18
N ASP A 339 -17.83 29.51 28.08
CA ASP A 339 -16.38 29.47 27.96
C ASP A 339 -15.82 28.04 27.84
N SER A 340 -16.66 27.01 27.81
CA SER A 340 -16.19 25.63 27.69
C SER A 340 -15.41 25.40 26.39
N LEU A 341 -14.32 24.63 26.48
CA LEU A 341 -13.67 24.04 25.31
C LEU A 341 -14.53 22.88 24.81
N ILE A 342 -14.86 22.87 23.53
CA ILE A 342 -15.77 21.89 22.93
C ILE A 342 -14.94 20.88 22.14
N ILE A 343 -14.99 19.61 22.56
CA ILE A 343 -14.31 18.51 21.88
C ILE A 343 -15.32 17.63 21.16
N LEU A 344 -15.11 17.43 19.86
CA LEU A 344 -15.99 16.65 18.99
C LEU A 344 -15.28 15.38 18.47
N ALA A 345 -15.72 14.19 18.87
CA ALA A 345 -15.26 12.94 18.24
C ALA A 345 -16.19 12.54 17.09
N THR A 346 -15.81 12.92 15.87
CA THR A 346 -16.61 12.72 14.65
C THR A 346 -15.89 11.87 13.60
N TYR A 347 -16.69 11.22 12.77
CA TYR A 347 -16.24 10.40 11.65
C TYR A 347 -16.69 10.99 10.29
N GLY A 348 -15.75 11.21 9.38
CA GLY A 348 -16.04 11.59 7.98
C GLY A 348 -16.52 13.02 7.73
N GLU A 349 -16.45 13.89 8.74
CA GLU A 349 -16.85 15.30 8.67
C GLU A 349 -15.67 16.22 9.04
N ASP A 350 -15.77 17.48 8.65
CA ASP A 350 -14.98 18.58 9.20
C ASP A 350 -15.61 19.14 10.50
N THR A 351 -14.88 20.00 11.20
CA THR A 351 -15.27 20.49 12.53
C THR A 351 -16.43 21.47 12.48
N THR A 352 -16.53 22.28 11.43
CA THR A 352 -17.60 23.23 11.19
C THR A 352 -18.91 22.48 10.97
N THR A 353 -18.90 21.48 10.08
CA THR A 353 -20.05 20.60 9.83
C THR A 353 -20.47 19.86 11.09
N ALA A 354 -19.52 19.32 11.84
CA ALA A 354 -19.80 18.65 13.11
C ALA A 354 -20.39 19.61 14.17
N ALA A 355 -19.84 20.81 14.31
CA ALA A 355 -20.33 21.81 15.27
C ALA A 355 -21.77 22.23 14.96
N ILE A 356 -22.10 22.45 13.68
CA ILE A 356 -23.47 22.74 13.26
C ILE A 356 -24.39 21.56 13.57
N ARG A 357 -23.98 20.33 13.24
CA ARG A 357 -24.77 19.11 13.47
C ARG A 357 -25.05 18.84 14.95
N PHE A 358 -24.07 19.09 15.81
CA PHE A 358 -24.23 19.00 17.27
C PHE A 358 -24.85 20.25 17.90
N ASN A 359 -25.14 21.29 17.09
CA ASN A 359 -25.70 22.56 17.53
C ASN A 359 -24.87 23.26 18.61
N VAL A 360 -23.56 23.37 18.37
CA VAL A 360 -22.59 24.00 19.27
C VAL A 360 -21.80 25.12 18.59
N ASP A 361 -21.17 25.98 19.41
CA ASP A 361 -20.40 27.13 18.93
C ASP A 361 -19.05 26.70 18.30
N ALA A 362 -18.95 26.83 16.99
CA ALA A 362 -17.76 26.46 16.23
C ALA A 362 -16.51 27.25 16.65
N SER A 363 -16.65 28.47 17.18
CA SER A 363 -15.51 29.29 17.60
C SER A 363 -14.75 28.72 18.81
N ARG A 364 -15.30 27.67 19.45
CA ARG A 364 -14.73 26.98 20.60
C ARG A 364 -14.54 25.48 20.36
N ALA A 365 -14.84 25.00 19.15
CA ALA A 365 -14.86 23.59 18.81
C ALA A 365 -13.53 23.09 18.22
N VAL A 366 -13.07 21.93 18.69
CA VAL A 366 -11.95 21.19 18.13
C VAL A 366 -12.37 19.73 18.00
N SER A 367 -12.31 19.18 16.79
CA SER A 367 -12.56 17.75 16.58
C SER A 367 -11.31 16.94 16.87
N ILE A 368 -11.48 15.68 17.28
CA ILE A 368 -10.39 14.72 17.52
C ILE A 368 -10.65 13.39 16.81
N ASP A 369 -9.60 12.84 16.19
CA ASP A 369 -9.67 11.54 15.51
C ASP A 369 -9.54 10.37 16.50
N LEU A 370 -10.59 9.54 16.57
CA LEU A 370 -10.70 8.34 17.41
C LEU A 370 -10.73 7.05 16.58
N LEU A 371 -10.40 7.10 15.29
CA LEU A 371 -10.31 5.89 14.47
C LEU A 371 -9.06 5.06 14.80
N THR A 372 -7.93 5.72 14.98
CA THR A 372 -6.65 5.09 15.32
C THR A 372 -6.43 4.99 16.83
N ASP A 373 -5.36 4.30 17.23
CA ASP A 373 -5.03 4.11 18.64
C ASP A 373 -4.75 5.44 19.35
N PHE A 374 -5.73 5.89 20.15
CA PHE A 374 -5.68 7.14 20.92
C PHE A 374 -4.49 7.23 21.90
N ALA A 375 -3.90 6.10 22.29
CA ALA A 375 -2.76 6.06 23.18
C ALA A 375 -1.42 6.29 22.46
N LYS A 376 -1.37 6.31 21.12
CA LYS A 376 -0.13 6.49 20.36
C LYS A 376 0.06 7.91 19.84
N HIS A 377 -0.88 8.37 19.02
CA HIS A 377 -0.83 9.68 18.37
C HIS A 377 -2.25 10.22 18.20
N ARG A 378 -2.43 11.52 18.41
CA ARG A 378 -3.74 12.19 18.37
C ARG A 378 -3.73 13.25 17.28
N THR A 379 -4.81 13.30 16.51
CA THR A 379 -5.00 14.34 15.49
C THR A 379 -6.15 15.24 15.90
N LEU A 380 -5.87 16.53 16.02
CA LEU A 380 -6.84 17.58 16.35
C LEU A 380 -7.15 18.40 15.12
N MET A 381 -8.41 18.79 14.96
CA MET A 381 -8.89 19.57 13.84
C MET A 381 -9.79 20.70 14.36
N PRO A 382 -9.28 21.93 14.50
CA PRO A 382 -10.14 23.08 14.78
C PRO A 382 -11.06 23.39 13.59
N SER A 383 -12.12 24.15 13.85
CA SER A 383 -12.88 24.80 12.78
C SER A 383 -12.11 26.00 12.23
N ILE A 384 -12.50 26.47 11.05
CA ILE A 384 -11.97 27.73 10.47
C ILE A 384 -12.15 28.97 11.35
N VAL A 385 -13.03 28.93 12.35
CA VAL A 385 -13.30 30.05 13.27
C VAL A 385 -12.89 29.77 14.71
N THR A 386 -12.30 28.62 15.01
CA THR A 386 -11.91 28.28 16.38
C THR A 386 -10.87 29.27 16.88
N ALA A 387 -11.16 29.93 18.00
CA ALA A 387 -10.24 30.91 18.56
C ALA A 387 -8.95 30.23 19.06
N LYS A 388 -7.83 30.91 18.84
CA LYS A 388 -6.48 30.38 19.06
C LYS A 388 -6.28 29.79 20.46
N ASN A 389 -6.86 30.43 21.49
CA ASN A 389 -6.78 29.96 22.88
C ASN A 389 -7.42 28.57 23.08
N TYR A 390 -8.50 28.22 22.35
CA TYR A 390 -9.11 26.89 22.43
C TYR A 390 -8.29 25.84 21.69
N ILE A 391 -7.66 26.22 20.57
CA ILE A 391 -6.72 25.34 19.85
C ILE A 391 -5.51 25.01 20.73
N GLU A 392 -4.93 26.04 21.35
CA GLU A 392 -3.78 25.89 22.24
C GLU A 392 -4.11 25.03 23.46
N GLN A 393 -5.29 25.25 24.08
CA GLN A 393 -5.79 24.40 25.17
C GLN A 393 -5.97 22.96 24.73
N ALA A 394 -6.67 22.70 23.62
CA ALA A 394 -6.89 21.33 23.14
C ALA A 394 -5.55 20.62 22.87
N HIS A 395 -4.60 21.30 22.21
CA HIS A 395 -3.29 20.73 21.96
C HIS A 395 -2.54 20.43 23.27
N ALA A 396 -2.51 21.38 24.22
CA ALA A 396 -1.85 21.16 25.51
C ALA A 396 -2.49 20.00 26.30
N ILE A 397 -3.82 19.92 26.35
CA ILE A 397 -4.57 18.85 27.03
C ILE A 397 -4.18 17.48 26.48
N PHE A 398 -4.26 17.31 25.16
CA PHE A 398 -4.01 16.01 24.53
C PHE A 398 -2.54 15.68 24.37
N ALA A 399 -1.63 16.54 24.83
CA ALA A 399 -0.19 16.29 24.86
C ALA A 399 0.35 16.05 26.30
N GLN A 400 -0.48 16.13 27.34
CA GLN A 400 -0.02 16.09 28.75
C GLN A 400 0.67 14.79 29.14
N ASP A 401 0.31 13.67 28.51
CA ASP A 401 0.94 12.36 28.73
C ASP A 401 2.16 12.10 27.85
N GLY A 402 2.64 13.11 27.11
CA GLY A 402 3.83 13.04 26.27
C GLY A 402 3.65 12.34 24.93
N GLN A 403 2.42 11.95 24.58
CA GLN A 403 2.13 11.35 23.28
C GLN A 403 2.09 12.40 22.15
N GLY A 404 2.33 11.96 20.92
CA GLY A 404 2.36 12.83 19.75
C GLY A 404 0.98 13.43 19.46
N VAL A 405 0.93 14.74 19.20
CA VAL A 405 -0.28 15.45 18.79
C VAL A 405 0.01 16.24 17.53
N THR A 406 -0.86 16.10 16.53
CA THR A 406 -0.86 16.94 15.33
C THR A 406 -2.13 17.76 15.30
N VAL A 407 -1.99 19.08 15.15
CA VAL A 407 -3.11 19.97 14.81
C VAL A 407 -3.11 20.18 13.30
N ILE A 408 -4.18 19.77 12.62
CA ILE A 408 -4.34 19.92 11.17
C ILE A 408 -5.24 21.11 10.82
N ALA A 409 -5.20 21.58 9.58
CA ALA A 409 -6.26 22.43 9.05
C ALA A 409 -7.55 21.61 8.89
N GLU A 410 -8.67 22.33 8.79
CA GLU A 410 -9.99 21.74 8.64
C GLU A 410 -10.08 20.88 7.37
N SER A 411 -10.53 19.64 7.52
CA SER A 411 -10.56 18.59 6.49
C SER A 411 -11.78 17.69 6.66
N VAL A 412 -12.44 17.35 5.56
CA VAL A 412 -13.54 16.36 5.60
C VAL A 412 -12.94 14.97 5.86
N GLY A 413 -13.06 14.46 7.09
CA GLY A 413 -12.59 13.12 7.46
C GLY A 413 -11.10 13.02 7.79
N PHE A 414 -10.50 14.04 8.42
CA PHE A 414 -9.11 13.98 8.92
C PHE A 414 -8.09 13.50 7.85
N VAL A 415 -6.92 13.04 8.27
CA VAL A 415 -5.93 12.36 7.40
C VAL A 415 -6.07 10.85 7.52
N ALA A 416 -6.01 10.30 8.75
CA ALA A 416 -6.05 8.86 8.96
C ALA A 416 -7.40 8.24 8.57
N GLN A 417 -8.53 8.89 8.89
CA GLN A 417 -9.85 8.36 8.52
C GLN A 417 -10.01 8.20 7.01
N ARG A 418 -9.74 9.23 6.20
CA ARG A 418 -9.80 9.14 4.73
C ARG A 418 -8.90 8.03 4.18
N VAL A 419 -7.65 7.98 4.63
CA VAL A 419 -6.66 7.02 4.13
C VAL A 419 -7.08 5.59 4.47
N LEU A 420 -7.38 5.30 5.73
CA LEU A 420 -7.76 3.96 6.18
C LEU A 420 -9.10 3.53 5.58
N ALA A 421 -10.08 4.42 5.53
CA ALA A 421 -11.37 4.09 4.95
C ALA A 421 -11.24 3.74 3.45
N MET A 422 -10.40 4.45 2.71
CA MET A 422 -10.15 4.15 1.30
C MET A 422 -9.32 2.87 1.09
N VAL A 423 -8.35 2.58 1.97
CA VAL A 423 -7.61 1.30 1.95
C VAL A 423 -8.58 0.12 2.12
N VAL A 424 -9.46 0.19 3.13
CA VAL A 424 -10.46 -0.84 3.40
C VAL A 424 -11.47 -0.94 2.25
N ASN A 425 -12.00 0.21 1.79
CA ASN A 425 -13.03 0.26 0.75
C ASN A 425 -12.53 -0.29 -0.59
N LEU A 426 -11.28 0.01 -0.95
CA LEU A 426 -10.68 -0.50 -2.16
C LEU A 426 -10.44 -2.01 -2.07
N ALA A 427 -9.92 -2.53 -0.96
CA ALA A 427 -9.74 -3.97 -0.79
C ALA A 427 -11.08 -4.74 -0.82
N CYS A 428 -12.15 -4.16 -0.25
CA CYS A 428 -13.51 -4.69 -0.36
C CYS A 428 -14.01 -4.71 -1.81
N ASP A 429 -13.64 -3.73 -2.63
CA ASP A 429 -13.98 -3.68 -4.05
C ASP A 429 -13.23 -4.73 -4.87
N ILE A 430 -11.95 -4.94 -4.57
CA ILE A 430 -11.14 -6.02 -5.16
C ILE A 430 -11.77 -7.39 -4.85
N ALA A 431 -12.23 -7.59 -3.61
CA ALA A 431 -12.96 -8.80 -3.21
C ALA A 431 -14.32 -8.92 -3.92
N GLN A 432 -15.05 -7.81 -4.10
CA GLN A 432 -16.32 -7.78 -4.83
C GLN A 432 -16.18 -8.20 -6.29
N GLN A 433 -15.07 -7.80 -6.93
CA GLN A 433 -14.73 -8.17 -8.31
C GLN A 433 -14.17 -9.60 -8.42
N GLN A 434 -13.98 -10.26 -7.27
CA GLN A 434 -13.38 -11.60 -7.17
C GLN A 434 -12.02 -11.65 -7.88
N ILE A 435 -11.23 -10.60 -7.77
CA ILE A 435 -9.86 -10.58 -8.31
C ILE A 435 -9.02 -11.65 -7.60
N ALA A 436 -9.20 -11.76 -6.28
CA ALA A 436 -8.73 -12.85 -5.44
C ALA A 436 -9.70 -13.04 -4.26
N THR A 437 -9.50 -14.08 -3.45
CA THR A 437 -10.29 -14.29 -2.23
C THR A 437 -10.00 -13.20 -1.19
N ALA A 438 -10.96 -12.89 -0.31
CA ALA A 438 -10.78 -11.85 0.70
C ALA A 438 -9.59 -12.15 1.64
N SER A 439 -9.41 -13.41 2.03
CA SER A 439 -8.26 -13.85 2.84
C SER A 439 -6.92 -13.72 2.10
N ASP A 440 -6.91 -14.00 0.80
CA ASP A 440 -5.70 -13.89 -0.01
C ASP A 440 -5.32 -12.43 -0.23
N ILE A 441 -6.29 -11.56 -0.51
CA ILE A 441 -6.08 -10.10 -0.59
C ILE A 441 -5.45 -9.61 0.71
N ASP A 442 -5.98 -10.03 1.85
CA ASP A 442 -5.48 -9.63 3.16
C ASP A 442 -4.03 -9.99 3.38
N LYS A 443 -3.69 -11.26 3.14
CA LYS A 443 -2.33 -11.75 3.29
C LYS A 443 -1.38 -11.14 2.26
N ALA A 444 -1.86 -10.97 1.02
CA ALA A 444 -1.07 -10.45 -0.07
C ALA A 444 -0.68 -8.99 0.15
N VAL A 445 -1.64 -8.14 0.48
CA VAL A 445 -1.39 -6.72 0.72
C VAL A 445 -0.52 -6.53 1.97
N LYS A 446 -0.74 -7.32 3.03
CA LYS A 446 0.10 -7.29 4.23
C LYS A 446 1.57 -7.60 3.90
N LEU A 447 1.83 -8.64 3.12
CA LEU A 447 3.20 -9.05 2.75
C LEU A 447 3.82 -8.11 1.71
N GLY A 448 3.05 -7.67 0.71
CA GLY A 448 3.51 -6.87 -0.41
C GLY A 448 3.71 -5.39 -0.10
N LEU A 449 2.86 -4.80 0.75
CA LEU A 449 2.95 -3.38 1.14
C LEU A 449 3.45 -3.16 2.56
N GLY A 450 3.61 -4.21 3.35
CA GLY A 450 4.05 -4.10 4.75
C GLY A 450 3.04 -3.39 5.66
N TYR A 451 1.75 -3.53 5.37
CA TYR A 451 0.69 -2.97 6.22
C TYR A 451 0.65 -3.68 7.58
N PRO A 452 0.25 -3.00 8.66
CA PRO A 452 0.15 -3.62 9.99
C PRO A 452 -0.89 -4.75 10.03
N HIS A 453 -1.99 -4.57 9.28
CA HIS A 453 -3.08 -5.53 9.13
C HIS A 453 -3.34 -5.80 7.64
N GLY A 454 -4.02 -6.92 7.34
CA GLY A 454 -4.61 -7.09 6.01
C GLY A 454 -5.72 -6.05 5.82
N PRO A 455 -5.84 -5.38 4.67
CA PRO A 455 -6.72 -4.23 4.51
C PRO A 455 -8.22 -4.51 4.75
N ILE A 456 -8.70 -5.72 4.52
CA ILE A 456 -10.09 -6.12 4.77
C ILE A 456 -10.28 -6.39 6.28
N SER A 457 -9.46 -7.24 6.90
CA SER A 457 -9.51 -7.46 8.35
C SER A 457 -9.21 -6.20 9.16
N TRP A 458 -8.46 -5.25 8.61
CA TRP A 458 -8.24 -3.96 9.26
C TRP A 458 -9.54 -3.20 9.43
N GLY A 459 -10.46 -3.28 8.46
CA GLY A 459 -11.79 -2.67 8.60
C GLY A 459 -12.62 -3.30 9.73
N ASP A 460 -12.45 -4.59 10.00
CA ASP A 460 -13.08 -5.24 11.18
C ASP A 460 -12.46 -4.74 12.49
N VAL A 461 -11.13 -4.63 12.55
CA VAL A 461 -10.39 -4.09 13.73
C VAL A 461 -10.76 -2.64 14.03
N LEU A 462 -10.87 -1.81 12.98
CA LEU A 462 -11.24 -0.40 13.11
C LEU A 462 -12.74 -0.20 13.35
N GLY A 463 -13.55 -1.23 13.08
CA GLY A 463 -15.01 -1.19 13.12
C GLY A 463 -15.61 -0.84 11.75
N SER A 464 -16.16 -1.84 11.06
CA SER A 464 -16.67 -1.71 9.69
C SER A 464 -17.78 -0.67 9.54
N GLN A 465 -18.61 -0.48 10.58
CA GLN A 465 -19.62 0.58 10.63
C GLN A 465 -19.02 1.99 10.70
N ARG A 466 -17.87 2.17 11.38
CA ARG A 466 -17.15 3.44 11.41
C ARG A 466 -16.59 3.75 10.03
N ILE A 467 -15.97 2.76 9.38
CA ILE A 467 -15.45 2.89 8.01
C ILE A 467 -16.56 3.27 7.03
N LEU A 468 -17.72 2.59 7.10
CA LEU A 468 -18.87 2.93 6.27
C LEU A 468 -19.36 4.37 6.52
N LEU A 469 -19.51 4.76 7.78
CA LEU A 469 -19.94 6.12 8.17
C LEU A 469 -18.99 7.20 7.64
N ILE A 470 -17.67 6.98 7.75
CA ILE A 470 -16.64 7.88 7.21
C ILE A 470 -16.87 8.12 5.72
N LEU A 471 -17.00 7.04 4.94
CA LEU A 471 -17.16 7.12 3.49
C LEU A 471 -18.49 7.76 3.09
N GLU A 472 -19.58 7.40 3.75
CA GLU A 472 -20.90 7.96 3.48
C GLU A 472 -20.94 9.47 3.72
N ARG A 473 -20.32 9.96 4.80
CA ARG A 473 -20.26 11.39 5.11
C ARG A 473 -19.29 12.16 4.21
N ILE A 474 -18.10 11.63 3.93
CA ILE A 474 -17.20 12.27 2.95
C ILE A 474 -17.92 12.38 1.60
N TYR A 475 -18.57 11.32 1.15
CA TYR A 475 -19.32 11.31 -0.11
C TYR A 475 -20.48 12.32 -0.09
N ALA A 476 -21.27 12.35 0.99
CA ALA A 476 -22.39 13.29 1.12
C ALA A 476 -21.93 14.76 1.13
N ASN A 477 -20.81 15.07 1.79
CA ASN A 477 -20.29 16.43 1.92
C ASN A 477 -19.59 16.93 0.64
N THR A 478 -18.97 16.04 -0.13
CA THR A 478 -18.11 16.44 -1.26
C THR A 478 -18.70 16.11 -2.63
N GLY A 479 -19.61 15.13 -2.71
CA GLY A 479 -20.07 14.53 -3.98
C GLY A 479 -19.00 13.77 -4.76
N ASP A 480 -17.78 13.62 -4.22
CA ASP A 480 -16.67 12.98 -4.95
C ASP A 480 -16.84 11.46 -4.97
N GLN A 481 -17.09 10.91 -6.17
CA GLN A 481 -17.33 9.48 -6.42
C GLN A 481 -16.19 8.57 -5.97
N ARG A 482 -15.00 9.15 -5.76
CA ARG A 482 -13.86 8.49 -5.13
C ARG A 482 -14.22 7.84 -3.79
N TYR A 483 -15.06 8.47 -2.98
CA TYR A 483 -15.41 8.01 -1.63
C TYR A 483 -16.66 7.14 -1.56
N ARG A 484 -17.30 6.83 -2.69
CA ARG A 484 -18.51 5.98 -2.67
C ARG A 484 -18.20 4.65 -1.95
N PRO A 485 -19.01 4.19 -0.96
CA PRO A 485 -18.80 2.89 -0.34
C PRO A 485 -18.98 1.74 -1.34
N SER A 486 -18.10 0.74 -1.32
CA SER A 486 -18.28 -0.47 -2.14
C SER A 486 -19.50 -1.28 -1.64
N PRO A 487 -20.22 -1.98 -2.53
CA PRO A 487 -21.31 -2.85 -2.11
C PRO A 487 -20.86 -3.94 -1.13
N TRP A 488 -19.62 -4.42 -1.24
CA TRP A 488 -19.05 -5.43 -0.35
C TRP A 488 -18.94 -4.93 1.09
N LEU A 489 -18.34 -3.74 1.28
CA LEU A 489 -18.23 -3.08 2.57
C LEU A 489 -19.62 -2.77 3.15
N LYS A 490 -20.47 -2.11 2.35
CA LYS A 490 -21.78 -1.63 2.79
C LYS A 490 -22.64 -2.76 3.34
N ARG A 491 -22.80 -3.85 2.58
CA ARG A 491 -23.65 -4.98 2.98
C ARG A 491 -23.15 -5.66 4.26
N ARG A 492 -21.84 -5.85 4.39
CA ARG A 492 -21.25 -6.53 5.56
C ARG A 492 -21.31 -5.66 6.81
N ALA A 493 -20.98 -4.37 6.71
CA ALA A 493 -21.10 -3.44 7.82
C ALA A 493 -22.55 -3.30 8.31
N GLN A 494 -23.52 -3.21 7.39
CA GLN A 494 -24.95 -3.11 7.73
C GLN A 494 -25.51 -4.38 8.37
N LEU A 495 -25.02 -5.55 7.98
CA LEU A 495 -25.42 -6.84 8.56
C LEU A 495 -24.58 -7.23 9.79
N ASN A 496 -23.65 -6.37 10.22
CA ASN A 496 -22.70 -6.66 11.30
C ASN A 496 -21.92 -7.97 11.08
N LEU A 497 -21.52 -8.21 9.83
CA LEU A 497 -20.68 -9.34 9.43
C LEU A 497 -19.23 -8.88 9.33
N SER A 498 -18.30 -9.82 9.55
CA SER A 498 -16.88 -9.58 9.21
C SER A 498 -16.75 -9.20 7.74
N LEU A 499 -15.85 -8.28 7.43
CA LEU A 499 -15.52 -7.91 6.06
C LEU A 499 -14.90 -9.06 5.26
N LEU A 500 -14.36 -10.09 5.94
CA LEU A 500 -13.89 -11.34 5.34
C LEU A 500 -15.02 -12.34 5.03
N HIS A 501 -16.24 -12.10 5.49
CA HIS A 501 -17.36 -13.02 5.26
C HIS A 501 -17.60 -13.21 3.76
N SER A 502 -17.51 -14.45 3.29
CA SER A 502 -17.91 -14.85 1.94
C SER A 502 -19.32 -15.43 1.98
N ALA A 503 -20.15 -15.06 1.00
CA ALA A 503 -21.42 -15.73 0.78
C ALA A 503 -21.14 -17.16 0.29
N ALA A 504 -21.92 -18.13 0.76
CA ALA A 504 -21.97 -19.45 0.13
C ALA A 504 -22.63 -19.27 -1.24
N VAL A 505 -21.85 -19.39 -2.31
CA VAL A 505 -22.33 -19.37 -3.70
C VAL A 505 -21.87 -20.66 -4.37
#